data_AF-A0A447U808-F1
#
_entry.id   AF-A0A447U808-F1
#
_cell.length_a   1.000
_cell.length_b   1.000
_cell.length_c   1.000
_cell.angle_alpha   90.00
_cell.angle_beta   90.00
_cell.angle_gamma   90.00
#
_symmetry.space_group_name_H-M   'P 1'
#
loop_
_entity.id
_entity.type
_entity.pdbx_description
1 polymer ?
#
loop_
_entity_poly.entity_id
_entity_poly.type
_entity_poly.pdbx_seq_one_letter_code
_entity_poly.pdbx_strand_id
1 'polypeptide(L)'
;MAEIERERAAFVAAQQGNASDALFTAIEGNYADAVRLLTTAHSVPFDGHATLFVADKTVPEGVSPEQSWSPWIASLAIYRQPCAHVDIISPSAFETIGPIISELINK
;
A
#
# COMPACT_ATOMS: atom_id res chain seq x y z
N MET A 1 -10.49 9.75 -3.94
CA MET A 1 -9.62 10.68 -4.71
C MET A 1 -8.82 11.62 -3.82
N ALA A 2 -9.38 12.17 -2.74
CA ALA A 2 -8.65 13.08 -1.85
C ALA A 2 -7.44 12.45 -1.12
N GLU A 3 -7.55 11.20 -0.67
CA GLU A 3 -6.42 10.54 0.03
C GLU A 3 -5.24 10.31 -0.92
N ILE A 4 -5.49 9.75 -2.10
CA ILE A 4 -4.50 9.59 -3.18
C ILE A 4 -3.77 10.91 -3.49
N GLU A 5 -4.46 12.04 -3.59
CA GLU A 5 -3.79 13.33 -3.85
C GLU A 5 -2.95 13.80 -2.65
N ARG A 6 -3.41 13.53 -1.42
CA ARG A 6 -2.66 13.82 -0.20
C ARG A 6 -1.38 12.98 -0.11
N GLU A 7 -1.47 11.71 -0.46
CA GLU A 7 -0.32 10.79 -0.52
C GLU A 7 0.69 11.24 -1.56
N ARG A 8 0.21 11.65 -2.75
CA ARG A 8 1.04 12.24 -3.80
C ARG A 8 1.78 13.47 -3.29
N ALA A 9 1.08 14.41 -2.65
CA ALA A 9 1.67 15.63 -2.13
C ALA A 9 2.73 15.36 -1.06
N ALA A 10 2.46 14.43 -0.13
CA ALA A 10 3.41 14.02 0.90
C ALA A 10 4.67 13.38 0.29
N PHE A 11 4.50 12.52 -0.72
CA PHE A 11 5.61 11.87 -1.41
C PHE A 11 6.48 12.87 -2.21
N VAL A 12 5.83 13.78 -2.96
CA VAL A 12 6.53 14.83 -3.71
C VAL A 12 7.31 15.74 -2.77
N ALA A 13 6.70 16.16 -1.65
CA ALA A 13 7.37 16.99 -0.65
C ALA A 13 8.59 16.30 -0.02
N ALA A 14 8.53 14.98 0.20
CA ALA A 14 9.64 14.22 0.77
C ALA A 14 10.85 14.06 -0.19
N GLN A 15 10.66 14.22 -1.50
CA GLN A 15 11.72 14.05 -2.49
C GLN A 15 12.32 15.36 -3.03
N GLN A 16 11.68 16.52 -2.83
CA GLN A 16 12.19 17.83 -3.30
C GLN A 16 13.60 18.10 -2.77
N GLY A 17 14.60 17.91 -3.64
CA GLY A 17 16.03 18.16 -3.35
C GLY A 17 17.00 17.03 -3.69
N ASN A 18 16.54 15.80 -3.97
CA ASN A 18 17.42 14.61 -4.12
C ASN A 18 17.35 13.88 -5.47
N ALA A 19 16.48 14.30 -6.41
CA ALA A 19 16.21 13.57 -7.65
C ALA A 19 16.27 14.49 -8.88
N SER A 20 16.64 13.92 -10.05
CA SER A 20 16.65 14.65 -11.32
C SER A 20 15.23 14.94 -11.81
N ASP A 21 15.01 16.04 -12.52
CA ASP A 21 13.70 16.41 -13.09
C ASP A 21 13.08 15.31 -13.95
N ALA A 22 13.92 14.52 -14.63
CA ALA A 22 13.50 13.35 -15.40
C ALA A 22 12.93 12.23 -14.52
N LEU A 23 13.52 11.97 -13.34
CA LEU A 23 12.99 11.00 -12.38
C LEU A 23 11.64 11.49 -11.81
N PHE A 24 11.52 12.77 -11.48
CA PHE A 24 10.26 13.36 -11.03
C PHE A 24 9.15 13.26 -12.07
N THR A 25 9.45 13.62 -13.32
CA THR A 25 8.47 13.56 -14.42
C THR A 25 7.97 12.12 -14.61
N ALA A 26 8.87 11.13 -14.54
CA ALA A 26 8.49 9.73 -14.64
C ALA A 26 7.62 9.26 -13.45
N ILE A 27 7.94 9.69 -12.22
CA ILE A 27 7.14 9.38 -11.03
C ILE A 27 5.74 9.97 -11.15
N GLU A 28 5.61 11.23 -11.52
CA GLU A 28 4.31 11.88 -11.68
C GLU A 28 3.48 11.24 -12.79
N GLY A 29 4.11 10.93 -13.93
CA GLY A 29 3.46 10.22 -15.03
C GLY A 29 2.93 8.85 -14.60
N ASN A 30 3.77 8.06 -13.93
CA ASN A 30 3.38 6.75 -13.39
C ASN A 30 2.22 6.86 -12.40
N TYR A 31 2.19 7.90 -11.58
CA TYR A 31 1.11 8.12 -10.62
C TYR A 31 -0.21 8.44 -11.31
N ALA A 32 -0.19 9.35 -12.29
CA ALA A 32 -1.38 9.70 -13.07
C ALA A 32 -1.96 8.47 -13.78
N ASP A 33 -1.10 7.64 -14.38
CA ASP A 33 -1.50 6.40 -15.02
C ASP A 33 -2.01 5.36 -14.02
N ALA A 34 -1.37 5.19 -12.87
CA ALA A 34 -1.82 4.28 -11.82
C ALA A 34 -3.23 4.65 -11.35
N VAL A 35 -3.50 5.94 -11.07
CA VAL A 35 -4.83 6.41 -10.67
C VAL A 35 -5.85 6.12 -11.77
N ARG A 36 -5.52 6.41 -13.03
CA ARG A 36 -6.40 6.12 -14.17
C ARG A 36 -6.71 4.62 -14.26
N LEU A 37 -5.71 3.76 -14.17
CA LEU A 37 -5.88 2.31 -14.27
C LEU A 37 -6.68 1.73 -13.09
N LEU A 38 -6.45 2.24 -11.87
CA LEU A 38 -7.16 1.81 -10.67
C LEU A 38 -8.67 2.10 -10.74
N THR A 39 -9.10 3.14 -11.47
CA THR A 39 -10.55 3.42 -11.63
C THR A 39 -11.30 2.38 -12.46
N THR A 40 -10.58 1.62 -13.31
CA THR A 40 -11.14 0.56 -14.15
C THR A 40 -10.73 -0.85 -13.69
N ALA A 41 -9.98 -0.94 -12.59
CA ALA A 41 -9.46 -2.22 -12.12
C ALA A 41 -10.57 -3.09 -11.54
N HIS A 42 -10.50 -4.38 -11.81
CA HIS A 42 -11.40 -5.38 -11.26
C HIS A 42 -10.58 -6.50 -10.62
N SER A 43 -10.97 -6.87 -9.40
CA SER A 43 -10.36 -7.98 -8.67
C SER A 43 -10.82 -9.32 -9.25
N VAL A 44 -9.92 -10.31 -9.24
CA VAL A 44 -10.18 -11.70 -9.64
C VAL A 44 -10.02 -12.59 -8.41
N PRO A 45 -10.87 -13.61 -8.19
CA PRO A 45 -10.70 -14.54 -7.09
C PRO A 45 -9.38 -15.29 -7.13
N PHE A 46 -8.74 -15.40 -5.97
CA PHE A 46 -7.51 -16.12 -5.71
C PHE A 46 -7.77 -17.21 -4.66
N ASP A 47 -7.70 -18.47 -5.10
CA ASP A 47 -7.91 -19.66 -4.26
C ASP A 47 -6.61 -20.06 -3.55
N GLY A 48 -6.07 -19.13 -2.77
CA GLY A 48 -4.82 -19.35 -2.04
C GLY A 48 -4.75 -18.55 -0.75
N HIS A 49 -3.62 -18.73 -0.07
CA HIS A 49 -3.30 -17.97 1.13
C HIS A 49 -2.51 -16.71 0.79
N ALA A 50 -2.98 -15.56 1.25
CA ALA A 50 -2.27 -14.29 1.17
C ALA A 50 -1.98 -13.73 2.56
N THR A 51 -0.88 -13.00 2.68
CA THR A 51 -0.56 -12.20 3.87
C THR A 51 -0.71 -10.73 3.53
N LEU A 52 -1.49 -10.01 4.34
CA LEU A 52 -1.76 -8.59 4.18
C LEU A 52 -1.25 -7.79 5.38
N PHE A 53 -0.44 -6.77 5.11
CA PHE A 53 -0.04 -5.77 6.10
C PHE A 53 -0.95 -4.54 5.97
N VAL A 54 -1.63 -4.16 7.05
CA VAL A 54 -2.64 -3.08 7.05
C VAL A 54 -2.08 -1.86 7.76
N ALA A 55 -2.09 -0.72 7.07
CA ALA A 55 -1.79 0.59 7.65
C ALA A 55 -3.01 1.13 8.39
N ASP A 56 -3.10 0.88 9.70
CA ASP A 56 -4.31 1.13 10.49
C ASP A 56 -4.72 2.61 10.54
N LYS A 57 -3.80 3.56 10.40
CA LYS A 57 -4.12 5.00 10.50
C LYS A 57 -4.90 5.54 9.30
N THR A 58 -4.90 4.81 8.19
CA THR A 58 -5.54 5.23 6.93
C THR A 58 -6.66 4.28 6.51
N VAL A 59 -7.05 3.33 7.36
CA VAL A 59 -8.25 2.53 7.13
C VAL A 59 -9.48 3.42 7.36
N PRO A 60 -10.39 3.54 6.37
CA PRO A 60 -11.61 4.31 6.56
C PRO A 60 -12.48 3.74 7.69
N GLU A 61 -13.17 4.60 8.42
CA GLU A 61 -14.05 4.19 9.50
C GLU A 61 -15.14 3.22 9.00
N GLY A 62 -15.36 2.13 9.73
CA GLY A 62 -16.34 1.10 9.37
C GLY A 62 -15.90 0.12 8.28
N VAL A 63 -14.69 0.26 7.72
CA VAL A 63 -14.14 -0.70 6.76
C VAL A 63 -13.32 -1.78 7.47
N SER A 64 -13.68 -3.04 7.26
CA SER A 64 -12.90 -4.21 7.70
C SER A 64 -12.09 -4.75 6.53
N PRO A 65 -10.74 -4.73 6.58
CA PRO A 65 -9.89 -5.35 5.57
C PRO A 65 -10.22 -6.83 5.33
N GLU A 66 -10.56 -7.56 6.40
CA GLU A 66 -10.98 -8.96 6.35
C GLU A 66 -12.20 -9.13 5.45
N GLN A 67 -13.25 -8.32 5.67
CA GLN A 67 -14.48 -8.38 4.89
C GLN A 67 -14.27 -7.88 3.46
N SER A 68 -13.49 -6.83 3.28
CA SER A 68 -13.17 -6.29 1.96
C SER A 68 -12.51 -7.36 1.10
N TRP A 69 -11.55 -8.13 1.59
CA TRP A 69 -10.84 -9.13 0.80
C TRP A 69 -11.52 -10.50 0.72
N SER A 70 -12.50 -10.79 1.58
CA SER A 70 -13.19 -12.09 1.64
C SER A 70 -13.77 -12.61 0.31
N PRO A 71 -14.27 -11.79 -0.63
CA PRO A 71 -14.79 -12.30 -1.90
C PRO A 71 -13.69 -12.75 -2.88
N TRP A 72 -12.45 -12.32 -2.65
CA TRP A 72 -11.34 -12.48 -3.60
C TRP A 72 -10.21 -13.34 -3.08
N ILE A 73 -10.08 -13.59 -1.78
CA ILE A 73 -8.96 -14.36 -1.21
C ILE A 73 -9.53 -15.45 -0.31
N ALA A 74 -9.22 -16.71 -0.62
CA ALA A 74 -9.71 -17.86 0.13
C ALA A 74 -9.17 -17.92 1.58
N SER A 75 -7.92 -17.52 1.79
CA SER A 75 -7.30 -17.48 3.11
C SER A 75 -6.42 -16.24 3.27
N LEU A 76 -6.64 -15.46 4.34
CA LEU A 76 -5.95 -14.20 4.55
C LEU A 76 -5.40 -14.11 5.98
N ALA A 77 -4.08 -13.91 6.11
CA ALA A 77 -3.45 -13.51 7.37
C ALA A 77 -3.25 -11.99 7.38
N ILE A 78 -3.70 -11.32 8.44
CA ILE A 78 -3.63 -9.85 8.55
C ILE A 78 -2.68 -9.43 9.67
N TYR A 79 -1.76 -8.53 9.35
CA TYR A 79 -0.82 -7.92 10.28
C TYR A 79 -1.01 -6.39 10.27
N ARG A 80 -1.51 -5.87 11.38
CA ARG A 80 -1.80 -4.44 11.52
C ARG A 80 -0.56 -3.64 11.92
N GLN A 81 -0.35 -2.51 11.27
CA GLN A 81 0.78 -1.61 11.46
C GLN A 81 0.27 -0.22 11.87
N PRO A 82 0.80 0.39 12.94
CA PRO A 82 0.34 1.69 13.45
C PRO A 82 0.88 2.88 12.63
N CYS A 83 0.81 2.78 11.31
CA CYS A 83 1.32 3.77 10.36
C CYS A 83 0.25 4.17 9.34
N ALA A 84 0.50 5.24 8.58
CA ALA A 84 -0.30 5.60 7.41
C ALA A 84 0.14 4.77 6.20
N HIS A 85 -0.68 4.72 5.15
CA HIS A 85 -0.35 4.00 3.92
C HIS A 85 0.96 4.47 3.29
N VAL A 86 1.22 5.78 3.26
CA VAL A 86 2.51 6.35 2.79
C VAL A 86 3.73 5.86 3.58
N ASP A 87 3.54 5.46 4.83
CA ASP A 87 4.60 5.04 5.73
C ASP A 87 4.73 3.50 5.79
N ILE A 88 3.82 2.73 5.20
CA ILE A 88 3.80 1.26 5.32
C ILE A 88 5.06 0.60 4.74
N ILE A 89 5.72 1.28 3.80
CA ILE A 89 6.99 0.85 3.20
C ILE A 89 8.20 1.64 3.70
N SER A 90 8.03 2.44 4.76
CA SER A 90 9.13 3.20 5.36
C SER A 90 10.11 2.29 6.09
N PRO A 91 11.40 2.68 6.23
CA PRO A 91 12.38 1.89 6.98
C PRO A 91 11.92 1.54 8.40
N SER A 92 11.25 2.48 9.09
CA SER A 92 10.74 2.25 10.46
C SER A 92 9.59 1.25 10.51
N ALA A 93 8.68 1.26 9.53
CA ALA A 93 7.65 0.23 9.43
C ALA A 93 8.26 -1.16 9.16
N PHE A 94 9.32 -1.21 8.36
CA PHE A 94 10.03 -2.45 8.06
C PHE A 94 10.80 -3.06 9.25
N GLU A 95 11.07 -2.31 10.32
CA GLU A 95 11.59 -2.89 11.57
C GLU A 95 10.61 -3.90 12.17
N THR A 96 9.30 -3.72 11.93
CA THR A 96 8.25 -4.66 12.36
C THR A 96 7.86 -5.63 11.25
N ILE A 97 7.66 -5.13 10.02
CA ILE A 97 7.20 -5.94 8.87
C ILE A 97 8.28 -6.93 8.41
N GLY A 98 9.55 -6.51 8.37
CA GLY A 98 10.66 -7.29 7.84
C GLY A 98 10.85 -8.65 8.52
N PRO A 99 10.93 -8.71 9.86
CA PRO A 99 11.01 -9.98 10.59
C PRO A 99 9.83 -10.92 10.29
N ILE A 100 8.61 -10.40 10.18
CA ILE A 100 7.41 -11.19 9.87
C ILE A 100 7.51 -11.80 8.47
N ILE A 101 7.89 -11.01 7.46
CA ILE A 101 8.10 -11.51 6.09
C ILE A 101 9.17 -12.61 6.08
N SER A 102 10.29 -12.40 6.76
CA SER A 102 11.37 -13.37 6.85
C SER A 102 10.89 -14.69 7.48
N GLU A 103 10.10 -14.63 8.54
CA GLU A 103 9.53 -15.82 9.17
C GLU A 103 8.57 -16.56 8.23
N LEU A 104 7.73 -15.84 7.49
CA LEU A 104 6.72 -16.45 6.61
C LEU A 104 7.32 -17.08 5.36
N ILE A 105 8.37 -16.51 4.78
CA ILE A 105 8.99 -17.01 3.55
C ILE A 105 9.94 -18.19 3.84
N ASN A 106 10.53 -18.26 5.03
CA ASN A 106 11.46 -19.32 5.41
C ASN A 106 10.80 -20.51 6.15
N LYS A 107 9.47 -20.52 6.25
CA LYS A 107 8.68 -21.65 6.75
C LYS A 107 8.50 -22.72 5.67
#